data_AF-A0A8T3LUM0-F1
#
_entry.id   AF-A0A8T3LUM0-F1
#
_cell.length_a   1.000
_cell.length_b   1.000
_cell.length_c   1.000
_cell.angle_alpha   90.00
_cell.angle_beta   90.00
_cell.angle_gamma   90.00
#
_symmetry.space_group_name_H-M   'P 1'
#
loop_
_entity.id
_entity.type
_entity.pdbx_description
1 polymer ?
#
loop_
_entity_poly.entity_id
_entity_poly.type
_entity_poly.pdbx_seq_one_letter_code
_entity_poly.pdbx_strand_id
1 'polypeptide(L)'
;MSTYPVYRPRGGVSRLLTWADDFMSWFLHGHETWLVAVLKGVPLFLFVYFMLTYIPNYVYYLLTVEIPFLRFSDDVGFLLANGIAGGNFAMLILLALGVQAARGRRGFGWSAIRMFVMLNYLFTVLLLVPLLAFNLAGGSFIPVRITLQAVAFGMIVAGLGASACVYLYFEYRRVTRRDADDAARRSSELAAR
;
A
#
# COMPACT_ATOMS: atom_id res chain seq x y z
N MET A 1 35.80 10.85 24.38
CA MET A 1 35.82 10.15 23.07
C MET A 1 34.39 10.06 22.58
N SER A 2 34.08 10.75 21.47
CA SER A 2 32.73 10.82 20.89
C SER A 2 32.43 9.54 20.11
N THR A 3 31.51 8.72 20.61
CA THR A 3 31.05 7.45 20.01
C THR A 3 29.89 7.64 19.01
N TYR A 4 29.85 8.77 18.29
CA TYR A 4 28.92 8.90 17.18
C TYR A 4 29.51 8.20 15.95
N PRO A 5 28.85 7.16 15.40
CA PRO A 5 29.28 6.60 14.14
C PRO A 5 29.24 7.70 13.08
N VAL A 6 30.41 8.01 12.51
CA VAL A 6 30.58 8.94 11.40
C VAL A 6 29.60 8.55 10.31
N TYR A 7 28.70 9.47 9.95
CA TYR A 7 27.75 9.33 8.85
C TYR A 7 28.54 9.07 7.57
N ARG A 8 28.70 7.80 7.16
CA ARG A 8 29.24 7.47 5.84
C ARG A 8 28.23 8.00 4.81
N PRO A 9 28.64 8.84 3.85
CA PRO A 9 27.75 9.29 2.79
C PRO A 9 27.41 8.09 1.91
N ARG A 10 26.34 7.38 2.26
CA ARG A 10 25.80 6.32 1.42
C ARG A 10 25.13 7.00 0.20
N GLY A 11 25.35 6.45 -1.01
CA GLY A 11 24.88 7.03 -2.28
C GLY A 11 23.35 7.25 -2.34
N GLY A 12 22.88 8.00 -3.34
CA GLY A 12 21.48 8.50 -3.41
C GLY A 12 20.39 7.45 -3.16
N VAL A 13 20.56 6.22 -3.69
CA VAL A 13 19.62 5.11 -3.50
C VAL A 13 19.43 4.73 -2.03
N SER A 14 20.51 4.69 -1.25
CA SER A 14 20.44 4.33 0.17
C SER A 14 19.71 5.39 1.01
N ARG A 15 19.84 6.66 0.64
CA ARG A 15 19.12 7.77 1.29
C ARG A 15 17.63 7.67 0.98
N LEU A 16 17.28 7.39 -0.28
CA LEU A 16 15.90 7.18 -0.69
C LEU A 16 15.27 6.00 0.04
N LEU A 17 15.97 4.86 0.14
CA LEU A 17 15.48 3.68 0.86
C LEU A 17 15.31 3.94 2.36
N THR A 18 16.26 4.63 3.00
CA THR A 18 16.15 4.97 4.43
C THR A 18 14.98 5.91 4.68
N TRP A 19 14.82 6.91 3.80
CA TRP A 19 13.72 7.85 3.89
C TRP A 19 12.36 7.21 3.65
N ALA A 20 12.27 6.29 2.68
CA ALA A 20 11.07 5.50 2.45
C ALA A 20 10.77 4.60 3.66
N ASP A 21 11.79 4.02 4.28
CA ASP A 21 11.65 3.22 5.50
C ASP A 21 11.13 4.06 6.69
N ASP A 22 11.65 5.28 6.87
CA ASP A 22 11.21 6.22 7.91
C ASP A 22 9.77 6.68 7.66
N PHE A 23 9.43 7.01 6.41
CA PHE A 23 8.06 7.32 6.00
C PHE A 23 7.12 6.15 6.29
N MET A 24 7.50 4.93 5.93
CA MET A 24 6.66 3.75 6.16
C MET A 24 6.52 3.38 7.62
N SER A 25 7.55 3.64 8.43
CA SER A 25 7.46 3.48 9.88
C SER A 25 6.40 4.41 10.49
N TRP A 26 6.38 5.69 10.08
CA TRP A 26 5.32 6.62 10.46
C TRP A 26 3.96 6.23 9.86
N PHE A 27 3.94 5.82 8.58
CA PHE A 27 2.71 5.46 7.90
C PHE A 27 2.02 4.25 8.54
N LEU A 28 2.77 3.30 9.10
CA LEU A 28 2.18 2.10 9.71
C LEU A 28 1.93 2.23 11.21
N HIS A 29 2.69 3.08 11.91
CA HIS A 29 2.72 3.08 13.37
C HIS A 29 2.67 4.47 14.01
N GLY A 30 2.70 5.53 13.21
CA GLY A 30 2.63 6.91 13.69
C GLY A 30 1.23 7.29 14.15
N HIS A 31 1.14 8.37 14.92
CA HIS A 31 -0.15 8.93 15.33
C HIS A 31 -0.90 9.52 14.13
N GLU A 32 -2.22 9.34 14.11
CA GLU A 32 -3.05 9.63 12.94
C GLU A 32 -4.13 10.65 13.27
N THR A 33 -4.37 11.56 12.34
CA THR A 33 -5.63 12.28 12.24
C THR A 33 -6.68 11.38 11.59
N TRP A 34 -7.97 11.71 11.76
CA TRP A 34 -9.05 10.96 11.13
C TRP A 34 -8.87 10.84 9.60
N LEU A 35 -8.40 11.90 8.94
CA LEU A 35 -8.19 11.91 7.49
C LEU A 35 -7.07 10.96 7.08
N VAL A 36 -5.95 10.96 7.82
CA VAL A 36 -4.85 10.01 7.58
C VAL A 36 -5.32 8.57 7.75
N ALA A 37 -6.10 8.29 8.80
CA ALA A 37 -6.67 6.96 9.02
C ALA A 37 -7.57 6.52 7.85
N VAL A 38 -8.40 7.42 7.32
CA VAL A 38 -9.26 7.15 6.14
C VAL A 38 -8.43 6.89 4.89
N LEU A 39 -7.40 7.70 4.63
CA LEU A 39 -6.52 7.56 3.46
C LEU A 39 -5.66 6.29 3.50
N LYS A 40 -5.53 5.65 4.66
CA LYS A 40 -4.90 4.33 4.83
C LYS A 40 -5.92 3.21 4.76
N GLY A 41 -6.99 3.35 5.53
CA GLY A 41 -8.01 2.33 5.75
C GLY A 41 -8.84 2.01 4.51
N VAL A 42 -9.24 3.03 3.73
CA VAL A 42 -10.05 2.80 2.51
C VAL A 42 -9.25 2.02 1.46
N PRO A 43 -8.02 2.42 1.08
CA PRO A 43 -7.21 1.61 0.19
C PRO A 43 -6.92 0.22 0.73
N LEU A 44 -6.62 0.08 2.03
CA LEU A 44 -6.39 -1.23 2.64
C LEU A 44 -7.62 -2.14 2.52
N PHE A 45 -8.81 -1.61 2.81
CA PHE A 45 -10.06 -2.34 2.65
C PHE A 45 -10.27 -2.78 1.20
N LEU A 46 -10.09 -1.86 0.23
CA LEU A 46 -10.25 -2.17 -1.18
C LEU A 46 -9.23 -3.19 -1.68
N PHE A 47 -7.99 -3.15 -1.18
CA PHE A 47 -6.97 -4.15 -1.47
C PHE A 47 -7.36 -5.53 -0.95
N VAL A 48 -7.78 -5.62 0.32
CA VAL A 48 -8.21 -6.89 0.93
C VAL A 48 -9.44 -7.43 0.20
N TYR A 49 -10.43 -6.58 -0.06
CA TYR A 49 -11.61 -6.93 -0.84
C TYR A 49 -11.22 -7.46 -2.23
N PHE A 50 -10.31 -6.79 -2.93
CA PHE A 50 -9.85 -7.21 -4.24
C PHE A 50 -9.16 -8.58 -4.20
N MET A 51 -8.25 -8.78 -3.24
CA MET A 51 -7.52 -10.03 -3.06
C MET A 51 -8.42 -11.21 -2.72
N LEU A 52 -9.46 -10.99 -1.90
CA LEU A 52 -10.33 -12.07 -1.42
C LEU A 52 -11.54 -12.34 -2.30
N THR A 53 -11.96 -11.37 -3.12
CA THR A 53 -13.20 -11.49 -3.90
C THR A 53 -12.95 -11.35 -5.39
N TYR A 54 -12.30 -10.26 -5.84
CA TYR A 54 -12.10 -9.99 -7.26
C TYR A 54 -11.13 -10.97 -7.91
N ILE A 55 -9.96 -11.24 -7.30
CA ILE A 55 -8.99 -12.18 -7.88
C ILE A 55 -9.60 -13.58 -8.00
N PRO A 56 -10.19 -14.17 -6.93
CA PRO A 56 -10.87 -15.46 -7.04
C PRO A 56 -11.97 -15.47 -8.11
N ASN A 57 -12.76 -14.40 -8.19
CA ASN A 57 -13.82 -14.28 -9.18
C ASN A 57 -13.28 -14.22 -10.61
N TYR A 58 -12.21 -13.46 -10.86
CA TYR A 58 -11.56 -13.45 -12.16
C TYR A 58 -10.97 -14.82 -12.52
N VAL A 59 -10.36 -15.51 -11.56
CA VAL A 59 -9.84 -16.86 -11.83
C VAL A 59 -10.97 -17.83 -12.15
N TYR A 60 -12.09 -17.76 -11.42
CA TYR A 60 -13.28 -18.56 -11.74
C TYR A 60 -13.70 -18.37 -13.20
N TYR A 61 -13.99 -17.12 -13.61
CA TYR A 61 -14.41 -16.83 -14.99
C TYR A 61 -13.34 -17.17 -16.02
N LEU A 62 -12.06 -16.97 -15.70
CA LEU A 62 -10.96 -17.30 -16.60
C LEU A 62 -10.90 -18.80 -16.91
N LEU A 63 -11.12 -19.64 -15.89
CA LEU A 63 -11.03 -21.09 -15.98
C LEU A 63 -12.29 -21.73 -16.58
N THR A 64 -13.47 -21.17 -16.34
CA THR A 64 -14.75 -21.75 -16.79
C THR A 64 -15.24 -21.14 -18.11
N VAL A 65 -15.01 -19.85 -18.36
CA VAL A 65 -15.62 -19.11 -19.48
C VAL A 65 -14.59 -18.62 -20.50
N GLU A 66 -13.58 -17.86 -20.06
CA GLU A 66 -12.78 -17.03 -20.96
C GLU A 66 -11.69 -17.81 -21.72
N ILE A 67 -11.07 -18.82 -21.10
CA ILE A 67 -10.03 -19.62 -21.78
C ILE A 67 -10.68 -20.79 -22.54
N PRO A 68 -10.68 -20.77 -23.90
CA PRO A 68 -11.48 -21.72 -24.69
C PRO A 68 -11.04 -23.18 -24.54
N PHE A 69 -9.77 -23.42 -24.21
CA PHE A 69 -9.18 -24.76 -24.11
C PHE A 69 -9.16 -25.34 -22.69
N LEU A 70 -9.39 -24.53 -21.65
CA LEU A 70 -9.51 -25.02 -20.27
C LEU A 70 -10.94 -25.46 -20.00
N ARG A 71 -11.91 -24.54 -20.13
CA ARG A 71 -13.35 -24.74 -19.91
C ARG A 71 -13.65 -25.79 -18.86
N PHE A 72 -13.05 -25.62 -17.68
CA PHE A 72 -13.28 -26.54 -16.59
C PHE A 72 -14.75 -26.51 -16.17
N SER A 73 -15.22 -27.60 -15.56
CA SER A 73 -16.56 -27.61 -14.97
C SER A 73 -16.67 -26.55 -13.88
N ASP A 74 -17.89 -26.08 -13.64
CA ASP A 74 -18.18 -25.08 -12.60
C ASP A 74 -17.65 -25.50 -11.23
N ASP A 75 -17.72 -26.80 -10.90
CA ASP A 75 -17.20 -27.35 -9.64
C ASP A 75 -15.69 -27.21 -9.50
N VAL A 76 -14.94 -27.50 -10.57
CA VAL A 76 -13.47 -27.39 -10.59
C VAL A 76 -13.07 -25.91 -10.54
N GLY A 77 -13.76 -25.06 -11.31
CA GLY A 77 -13.57 -23.61 -11.27
C GLY A 77 -13.80 -23.04 -9.86
N PHE A 78 -14.89 -23.46 -9.21
CA PHE A 78 -15.23 -23.03 -7.86
C PHE A 78 -14.20 -23.48 -6.83
N LEU A 79 -13.75 -24.74 -6.90
CA LEU A 79 -12.73 -25.28 -6.00
C LEU A 79 -11.41 -24.49 -6.12
N LEU A 80 -10.95 -24.22 -7.35
CA LEU A 80 -9.72 -23.48 -7.60
C LEU A 80 -9.82 -22.01 -7.15
N ALA A 81 -10.94 -21.34 -7.45
CA ALA A 81 -11.18 -19.97 -7.02
C ALA A 81 -11.16 -19.85 -5.49
N ASN A 82 -11.84 -20.76 -4.77
CA ASN A 82 -11.82 -20.78 -3.31
C ASN A 82 -10.43 -21.11 -2.75
N GLY A 83 -9.68 -22.01 -3.40
CA GLY A 83 -8.29 -22.30 -3.05
C GLY A 83 -7.41 -21.04 -3.12
N ILE A 84 -7.57 -20.23 -4.18
CA ILE A 84 -6.85 -18.96 -4.33
C ILE A 84 -7.31 -17.93 -3.29
N ALA A 85 -8.61 -17.84 -3.02
CA ALA A 85 -9.14 -16.96 -1.97
C ALA A 85 -8.52 -17.30 -0.60
N GLY A 86 -8.49 -18.60 -0.26
CA GLY A 86 -7.88 -19.10 0.98
C GLY A 86 -6.37 -18.86 1.04
N GLY A 87 -5.65 -19.07 -0.06
CA GLY A 87 -4.23 -18.76 -0.17
C GLY A 87 -3.93 -17.27 0.01
N ASN A 88 -4.71 -16.40 -0.65
CA ASN A 88 -4.61 -14.95 -0.49
C ASN A 88 -4.88 -14.53 0.96
N PHE A 89 -5.90 -15.11 1.60
CA PHE A 89 -6.21 -14.84 3.01
C PHE A 89 -5.05 -15.23 3.94
N ALA A 90 -4.46 -16.41 3.75
CA ALA A 90 -3.29 -16.84 4.52
C ALA A 90 -2.10 -15.87 4.35
N MET A 91 -1.83 -15.44 3.11
CA MET A 91 -0.76 -14.47 2.83
C MET A 91 -1.03 -13.10 3.48
N LEU A 92 -2.28 -12.64 3.51
CA LEU A 92 -2.66 -11.42 4.20
C LEU A 92 -2.43 -11.52 5.72
N ILE A 93 -2.73 -12.67 6.33
CA ILE A 93 -2.43 -12.91 7.75
C ILE A 93 -0.92 -12.85 8.01
N LEU A 94 -0.12 -13.56 7.21
CA LEU A 94 1.34 -13.55 7.36
C LEU A 94 1.92 -12.14 7.20
N LEU A 95 1.42 -11.37 6.23
CA LEU A 95 1.83 -9.98 6.04
C LEU A 95 1.43 -9.12 7.24
N ALA A 96 0.21 -9.25 7.74
CA ALA A 96 -0.26 -8.50 8.91
C ALA A 96 0.59 -8.80 10.15
N LEU A 97 0.90 -10.07 10.41
CA LEU A 97 1.80 -10.49 11.48
C LEU A 97 3.21 -9.92 11.28
N GLY A 98 3.74 -9.96 10.05
CA GLY A 98 5.04 -9.41 9.69
C GLY A 98 5.12 -7.89 9.92
N VAL A 99 4.07 -7.15 9.56
CA VAL A 99 3.95 -5.71 9.79
C VAL A 99 3.94 -5.39 11.29
N GLN A 100 3.16 -6.13 12.09
CA GLN A 100 3.15 -5.94 13.53
C GLN A 100 4.50 -6.28 14.16
N ALA A 101 5.14 -7.36 13.70
CA ALA A 101 6.47 -7.76 14.16
C ALA A 101 7.56 -6.76 13.77
N ALA A 102 7.39 -6.00 12.68
CA ALA A 102 8.33 -4.98 12.22
C ALA A 102 8.31 -3.69 13.07
N ARG A 103 7.31 -3.53 13.95
CA ARG A 103 7.16 -2.32 14.78
C ARG A 103 8.39 -2.08 15.65
N GLY A 104 9.00 -0.91 15.50
CA GLY A 104 10.21 -0.51 16.24
C GLY A 104 11.48 -1.27 15.87
N ARG A 105 11.43 -2.21 14.92
CA ARG A 105 12.60 -2.99 14.49
C ARG A 105 13.26 -2.36 13.26
N ARG A 106 14.60 -2.39 13.26
CA ARG A 106 15.46 -1.94 12.17
C ARG A 106 16.24 -3.12 11.59
N GLY A 107 16.58 -3.05 10.31
CA GLY A 107 17.32 -4.10 9.61
C GLY A 107 16.67 -4.44 8.27
N PHE A 108 17.45 -5.03 7.37
CA PHE A 108 17.05 -5.25 5.98
C PHE A 108 15.71 -5.97 5.82
N GLY A 109 15.48 -7.06 6.57
CA GLY A 109 14.22 -7.81 6.47
C GLY A 109 12.99 -6.99 6.90
N TRP A 110 13.10 -6.19 7.96
CA TRP A 110 12.01 -5.34 8.43
C TRP A 110 11.73 -4.18 7.46
N SER A 111 12.79 -3.58 6.92
CA SER A 111 12.65 -2.56 5.88
C SER A 111 12.05 -3.13 4.60
N ALA A 112 12.37 -4.38 4.23
CA ALA A 112 11.77 -5.05 3.08
C ALA A 112 10.25 -5.24 3.25
N ILE A 113 9.78 -5.64 4.44
CA ILE A 113 8.34 -5.73 4.74
C ILE A 113 7.67 -4.36 4.56
N ARG A 114 8.26 -3.29 5.11
CA ARG A 114 7.72 -1.93 4.99
C ARG A 114 7.68 -1.45 3.54
N MET A 115 8.74 -1.69 2.77
CA MET A 115 8.78 -1.36 1.33
C MET A 115 7.76 -2.19 0.54
N PHE A 116 7.57 -3.45 0.88
CA PHE A 116 6.55 -4.28 0.25
C PHE A 116 5.14 -3.73 0.51
N VAL A 117 4.84 -3.31 1.75
CA VAL A 117 3.56 -2.66 2.07
C VAL A 117 3.41 -1.32 1.32
N MET A 118 4.48 -0.52 1.22
CA MET A 118 4.48 0.72 0.45
C MET A 118 4.08 0.47 -1.01
N LEU A 119 4.69 -0.53 -1.64
CA LEU A 119 4.42 -0.88 -3.04
C LEU A 119 2.98 -1.37 -3.22
N ASN A 120 2.45 -2.17 -2.29
CA ASN A 120 1.05 -2.60 -2.33
C ASN A 120 0.08 -1.42 -2.14
N TYR A 121 0.41 -0.48 -1.25
CA TYR A 121 -0.38 0.74 -1.07
C TYR A 121 -0.39 1.59 -2.35
N LEU A 122 0.77 1.83 -2.95
CA LEU A 122 0.90 2.59 -4.20
C LEU A 122 0.19 1.89 -5.36
N PHE A 123 0.37 0.57 -5.51
CA PHE A 123 -0.36 -0.23 -6.49
C PHE A 123 -1.87 -0.08 -6.31
N THR A 124 -2.34 -0.13 -5.06
CA THR A 124 -3.76 -0.02 -4.77
C THR A 124 -4.31 1.35 -5.16
N VAL A 125 -3.66 2.42 -4.69
CA VAL A 125 -4.15 3.79 -4.86
C VAL A 125 -3.98 4.30 -6.29
N LEU A 126 -2.89 3.94 -6.96
CA LEU A 126 -2.54 4.49 -8.28
C LEU A 126 -2.98 3.61 -9.45
N LEU A 127 -3.27 2.32 -9.23
CA LEU A 127 -3.64 1.40 -10.31
C LEU A 127 -4.96 0.69 -10.02
N LEU A 128 -5.09 -0.01 -8.90
CA LEU A 128 -6.25 -0.83 -8.61
C LEU A 128 -7.53 0.01 -8.47
N VAL A 129 -7.50 1.07 -7.64
CA VAL A 129 -8.66 1.93 -7.42
C VAL A 129 -9.07 2.67 -8.70
N PRO A 130 -8.15 3.26 -9.49
CA PRO A 130 -8.47 3.80 -10.81
C PRO A 130 -9.04 2.78 -11.79
N LEU A 131 -8.53 1.54 -11.76
CA LEU A 131 -9.04 0.45 -12.61
C LEU A 131 -10.46 0.04 -12.23
N LEU A 132 -10.76 -0.05 -10.93
CA LEU A 132 -12.11 -0.29 -10.44
C LEU A 132 -13.07 0.84 -10.84
N ALA A 133 -12.61 2.09 -10.74
CA ALA A 133 -13.39 3.25 -11.18
C ALA A 133 -13.65 3.20 -12.69
N PHE A 134 -12.62 2.90 -13.50
CA PHE A 134 -12.76 2.68 -14.93
C PHE A 134 -13.80 1.59 -15.23
N ASN A 135 -13.77 0.48 -14.50
CA ASN A 135 -14.71 -0.63 -14.68
C ASN A 135 -16.14 -0.25 -14.28
N LEU A 136 -16.31 0.46 -13.17
CA LEU A 136 -17.60 0.97 -12.69
C LEU A 136 -18.26 1.92 -13.70
N ALA A 137 -17.45 2.71 -14.41
CA ALA A 137 -17.91 3.62 -15.47
C ALA A 137 -18.15 2.93 -16.83
N GLY A 138 -18.20 1.58 -16.85
CA GLY A 138 -18.50 0.79 -18.03
C GLY A 138 -17.28 0.44 -18.90
N GLY A 139 -16.07 0.75 -18.42
CA GLY A 139 -14.83 0.36 -19.08
C GLY A 139 -14.51 -1.12 -18.88
N SER A 140 -13.98 -1.79 -19.89
CA SER A 140 -13.44 -3.13 -19.74
C SER A 140 -12.27 -3.36 -20.68
N PHE A 141 -11.34 -4.21 -20.27
CA PHE A 141 -10.29 -4.73 -21.15
C PHE A 141 -10.71 -6.05 -21.80
N ILE A 142 -11.70 -6.75 -21.23
CA ILE A 142 -12.20 -8.05 -21.72
C ILE A 142 -13.72 -8.10 -21.50
N PRO A 143 -14.55 -8.00 -22.56
CA PRO A 143 -14.18 -7.53 -23.90
C PRO A 143 -13.72 -6.06 -23.87
N VAL A 144 -12.87 -5.66 -24.82
CA VAL A 144 -12.34 -4.28 -24.88
C VAL A 144 -13.48 -3.27 -25.08
N ARG A 145 -13.69 -2.41 -24.08
CA ARG A 145 -14.66 -1.32 -24.06
C ARG A 145 -14.03 -0.11 -23.40
N ILE A 146 -13.60 0.86 -24.19
CA ILE A 146 -12.91 2.06 -23.71
C ILE A 146 -13.78 3.27 -24.06
N THR A 147 -14.67 3.64 -23.15
CA THR A 147 -15.52 4.83 -23.30
C THR A 147 -14.82 6.06 -22.74
N LEU A 148 -15.11 7.25 -23.29
CA LEU A 148 -14.56 8.50 -22.78
C LEU A 148 -14.90 8.71 -21.30
N GLN A 149 -16.12 8.35 -20.89
CA GLN A 149 -16.56 8.41 -19.50
C GLN A 149 -15.70 7.54 -18.59
N ALA A 150 -15.41 6.29 -19.00
CA ALA A 150 -14.58 5.38 -18.22
C ALA A 150 -13.14 5.88 -18.07
N VAL A 151 -12.55 6.35 -19.16
CA VAL A 151 -11.19 6.93 -19.14
C VAL A 151 -11.14 8.18 -18.27
N ALA A 152 -12.08 9.11 -18.45
CA ALA A 152 -12.13 10.34 -17.66
C ALA A 152 -12.30 10.04 -16.17
N PHE A 153 -13.21 9.13 -15.80
CA PHE A 153 -13.45 8.79 -14.41
C PHE A 153 -12.23 8.08 -13.78
N GLY A 154 -11.62 7.12 -14.49
CA GLY A 154 -10.39 6.46 -14.04
C GLY A 154 -9.23 7.45 -13.84
N MET A 155 -9.04 8.39 -14.77
CA MET A 155 -8.00 9.43 -14.68
C MET A 155 -8.22 10.39 -13.51
N ILE A 156 -9.47 10.82 -13.27
CA ILE A 156 -9.82 11.66 -12.12
C ILE A 156 -9.48 10.94 -10.82
N VAL A 157 -9.88 9.67 -10.69
CA VAL A 157 -9.62 8.86 -9.49
C VAL A 157 -8.12 8.63 -9.29
N ALA A 158 -7.35 8.40 -10.36
CA ALA A 158 -5.89 8.33 -10.30
C ALA A 158 -5.26 9.64 -9.80
N GLY A 159 -5.74 10.79 -10.29
CA GLY A 159 -5.28 12.11 -9.84
C GLY A 159 -5.58 12.38 -8.36
N LEU A 160 -6.75 11.96 -7.89
CA LEU A 160 -7.11 12.03 -6.47
C LEU A 160 -6.23 11.11 -5.61
N GLY A 161 -5.95 9.89 -6.09
CA GLY A 161 -5.04 8.95 -5.44
C GLY A 161 -3.62 9.51 -5.32
N ALA A 162 -3.07 10.07 -6.40
CA ALA A 162 -1.77 10.75 -6.38
C ALA A 162 -1.76 11.94 -5.41
N SER A 163 -2.82 12.74 -5.40
CA SER A 163 -2.96 13.87 -4.47
C SER A 163 -2.99 13.40 -3.01
N ALA A 164 -3.66 12.29 -2.71
CA ALA A 164 -3.65 11.68 -1.39
C ALA A 164 -2.25 11.22 -0.95
N CYS A 165 -1.47 10.61 -1.85
CA CYS A 165 -0.09 10.22 -1.56
C CYS A 165 0.78 11.45 -1.24
N VAL A 166 0.63 12.53 -2.01
CA VAL A 166 1.35 13.80 -1.77
C VAL A 166 0.94 14.42 -0.43
N TYR A 167 -0.36 14.41 -0.10
CA TYR A 167 -0.87 14.88 1.18
C TYR A 167 -0.24 14.09 2.36
N LEU A 168 -0.24 12.76 2.29
CA LEU A 168 0.37 11.91 3.32
C LEU A 168 1.85 12.20 3.49
N TYR A 169 2.56 12.47 2.40
CA TYR A 169 3.96 12.85 2.44
C TYR A 169 4.18 14.20 3.14
N PHE A 170 3.36 15.21 2.84
CA PHE A 170 3.45 16.51 3.53
C PHE A 170 3.09 16.41 5.00
N GLU A 171 2.10 15.59 5.37
CA GLU A 171 1.72 15.37 6.75
C GLU A 171 2.84 14.67 7.54
N TYR A 172 3.50 13.66 6.94
CA TYR A 172 4.72 13.05 7.50
C TYR A 172 5.80 14.11 7.77
N ARG A 173 6.06 14.99 6.80
CA ARG A 173 7.08 16.06 6.94
C ARG A 173 6.71 17.07 8.02
N ARG A 174 5.42 17.38 8.17
CA ARG A 174 4.92 18.28 9.20
C ARG A 174 5.10 17.69 10.59
N VAL A 175 4.71 16.43 10.78
CA VAL A 175 4.83 15.73 12.08
C VAL A 175 6.29 15.56 12.47
N THR A 176 7.13 15.07 11.56
CA THR A 176 8.56 14.88 11.85
C THR A 176 9.30 16.17 12.19
N ARG A 177 8.94 17.30 11.56
CA ARG A 177 9.48 18.62 11.93
C ARG A 177 9.05 19.03 13.34
N ARG A 178 7.76 18.90 13.64
CA ARG A 178 7.22 19.23 14.96
C ARG A 178 7.89 18.40 16.07
N ASP A 179 8.03 17.09 15.85
CA ASP A 179 8.69 16.20 16.82
C ASP A 179 10.17 16.57 17.03
N ALA A 180 10.86 16.98 15.96
CA ALA A 180 12.25 17.44 16.05
C ALA A 180 12.37 18.75 16.84
N ASP A 181 11.48 19.71 16.61
CA ASP A 181 11.44 20.98 17.35
C ASP A 181 11.13 20.75 18.84
N ASP A 182 10.16 19.88 19.15
CA ASP A 182 9.80 19.53 20.52
C ASP A 182 10.94 18.78 21.25
N ALA A 183 11.67 17.91 20.55
CA ALA A 183 12.85 17.25 21.09
C ALA A 183 13.98 18.25 21.36
N ALA A 184 14.24 19.18 20.44
CA ALA A 184 15.27 20.21 20.59
C ALA A 184 14.97 21.13 21.79
N ARG A 185 13.71 21.52 21.99
CA ARG A 185 13.26 22.29 23.16
C ARG A 185 13.55 21.55 24.46
N ARG A 186 13.12 20.29 24.59
CA ARG A 186 13.37 19.47 25.80
C ARG A 186 14.86 19.30 26.08
N SER A 187 15.67 19.07 25.04
CA SER A 187 17.12 18.98 25.20
C SER A 187 17.73 20.29 25.68
N SER A 188 17.26 21.44 25.19
CA SER A 188 17.72 22.75 25.65
C SER A 188 17.32 23.05 27.10
N GLU A 189 16.12 22.67 27.51
CA GLU A 189 15.63 22.82 28.90
C GLU A 189 16.40 21.93 29.88
N LEU A 190 16.76 20.71 29.47
CA LEU A 190 17.57 19.80 30.26
C LEU A 190 19.03 20.25 30.36
N ALA A 191 19.58 20.86 29.31
CA ALA A 191 20.96 21.38 29.32
C ALA A 191 21.11 22.69 30.11
N ALA A 192 20.02 23.42 30.34
CA ALA A 192 19.98 24.63 31.14
C ALA A 192 19.80 24.38 32.66
N ARG A 193 19.60 23.12 33.06
CA ARG A 193 19.55 22.67 34.46
C ARG A 193 20.86 22.04 34.88
#